data_AF-A0A0K9NX50-F1
#
_entry.id   AF-A0A0K9NX50-F1
#
_cell.length_a   1.000
_cell.length_b   1.000
_cell.length_c   1.000
_cell.angle_alpha   90.00
_cell.angle_beta   90.00
_cell.angle_gamma   90.00
#
_symmetry.space_group_name_H-M   'P 1'
#
loop_
_entity.id
_entity.type
_entity.pdbx_description
1 polymer ?
#
loop_
_entity_poly.entity_id
_entity_poly.type
_entity_poly.pdbx_seq_one_letter_code
_entity_poly.pdbx_strand_id
1 'polypeptide(L)'
;MFPPFLYLQQIDLREKCKIKFASLAPYPVITFGPFESPNDVLVSLSHAIGTTFMPSKWSLGYHQSRWSYDSDAKVRKVEEKL
;
A
#
# COMPACT_ATOMS: atom_id res chain seq x y z
N MET A 1 -28.08 2.75 7.14
CA MET A 1 -27.52 4.09 7.38
C MET A 1 -26.27 3.91 8.22
N PHE A 2 -25.09 4.34 7.77
CA PHE A 2 -23.84 4.17 8.53
C PHE A 2 -23.68 5.34 9.53
N PRO A 3 -23.17 5.11 10.76
CA PRO A 3 -23.05 6.16 11.76
C PRO A 3 -22.02 7.23 11.31
N PRO A 4 -22.39 8.52 11.28
CA PRO A 4 -21.58 9.58 10.67
C PRO A 4 -20.36 10.06 11.49
N PHE A 5 -20.03 9.44 12.62
CA PHE A 5 -19.07 10.00 13.59
C PHE A 5 -17.84 9.14 13.92
N LEU A 6 -17.59 8.03 13.23
CA LEU A 6 -16.49 7.09 13.57
C LEU A 6 -15.24 7.19 12.68
N TYR A 7 -15.28 7.95 11.57
CA TYR A 7 -14.19 7.97 10.59
C TYR A 7 -13.80 9.39 10.20
N LEU A 8 -12.49 9.64 10.12
CA LEU A 8 -11.94 10.92 9.64
C LEU A 8 -12.21 11.12 8.13
N GLN A 9 -12.17 10.02 7.37
CA GLN A 9 -12.47 9.99 5.94
C GLN A 9 -13.14 8.65 5.59
N GLN A 10 -14.04 8.69 4.61
CA GLN A 10 -14.76 7.51 4.11
C GLN A 10 -14.85 7.56 2.58
N ILE A 11 -14.68 6.39 1.95
CA ILE A 11 -14.90 6.16 0.52
C ILE A 11 -16.04 5.15 0.39
N ASP A 12 -17.12 5.52 -0.29
CA ASP A 12 -18.30 4.68 -0.51
C ASP A 12 -18.43 4.28 -1.99
N LEU A 13 -18.47 2.97 -2.23
CA LEU A 13 -18.48 2.30 -3.54
C LEU A 13 -19.73 1.44 -3.77
N ARG A 14 -20.78 1.57 -2.94
CA ARG A 14 -21.97 0.69 -2.98
C ARG A 14 -22.82 0.82 -4.24
N GLU A 15 -22.81 1.99 -4.86
CA GLU A 15 -23.49 2.24 -6.14
C GLU A 15 -22.52 1.99 -7.30
N LYS A 16 -22.91 1.14 -8.26
CA LYS A 16 -22.06 0.81 -9.42
C LYS A 16 -21.66 2.09 -10.17
N CYS A 17 -20.38 2.20 -10.53
CA CYS A 17 -19.80 3.35 -11.23
C CYS A 17 -19.91 4.69 -10.49
N LYS A 18 -20.11 4.70 -9.17
CA LYS A 18 -20.16 5.93 -8.37
C LYS A 18 -19.23 5.82 -7.16
N ILE A 19 -18.37 6.80 -7.03
CA ILE A 19 -17.45 6.95 -5.89
C ILE A 19 -17.90 8.17 -5.10
N LYS A 20 -18.24 7.99 -3.83
CA LYS A 20 -18.55 9.10 -2.93
C LYS A 20 -17.46 9.22 -1.88
N PHE A 21 -16.96 10.44 -1.71
CA PHE A 21 -15.99 10.77 -0.67
C PHE A 21 -16.67 11.60 0.41
N ALA A 22 -16.51 11.20 1.67
CA ALA A 22 -16.98 11.94 2.84
C ALA A 22 -15.81 12.16 3.81
N SER A 23 -15.63 13.39 4.28
CA SER A 23 -14.55 13.77 5.20
C SER A 23 -15.01 14.91 6.09
N LEU A 24 -14.47 14.98 7.30
CA LEU A 24 -14.70 16.11 8.22
C LEU A 24 -13.92 17.37 7.82
N ALA A 25 -12.73 17.20 7.24
CA ALA A 25 -11.88 18.30 6.78
C ALA A 25 -11.91 18.41 5.24
N PRO A 26 -11.71 19.61 4.67
CA PRO A 26 -11.52 19.79 3.22
C PRO A 26 -10.30 19.02 2.71
N TYR A 27 -10.39 18.47 1.50
CA TYR A 27 -9.31 17.72 0.85
C TYR A 27 -9.32 17.96 -0.66
N PRO A 28 -8.14 17.98 -1.32
CA PRO A 28 -8.07 18.02 -2.78
C PRO A 28 -8.48 16.67 -3.37
N VAL A 29 -9.23 16.69 -4.47
CA VAL A 29 -9.50 15.52 -5.30
C VAL A 29 -8.70 15.67 -6.59
N ILE A 30 -7.76 14.76 -6.81
CA ILE A 30 -6.90 14.74 -8.00
C ILE A 30 -7.28 13.50 -8.81
N THR A 31 -7.61 13.70 -10.08
CA THR A 31 -7.97 12.63 -11.01
C THR A 31 -6.93 12.54 -12.11
N PHE A 32 -6.50 11.32 -12.42
CA PHE A 32 -5.56 11.02 -13.49
C PHE A 32 -6.31 10.37 -14.65
N GLY A 33 -6.19 10.92 -15.86
CA GLY A 33 -6.74 10.33 -17.09
C GLY A 33 -7.39 11.34 -18.03
N PRO A 34 -8.01 10.87 -19.12
CA PRO A 34 -8.08 9.47 -19.54
C PRO A 34 -6.71 8.94 -20.03
N PHE A 35 -6.51 7.62 -19.92
CA PHE A 35 -5.34 6.93 -20.46
C PHE A 35 -5.78 5.71 -21.29
N GLU A 36 -4.91 5.27 -22.19
CA GLU A 36 -5.18 4.14 -23.08
C GLU A 36 -4.98 2.78 -22.40
N SER A 37 -4.14 2.71 -21.35
CA SER A 37 -3.91 1.49 -20.58
C SER A 37 -3.83 1.73 -19.06
N PRO A 38 -4.08 0.70 -18.23
CA PRO A 38 -3.84 0.79 -16.78
C PRO A 38 -2.38 1.07 -16.41
N ASN A 39 -1.42 0.70 -17.26
CA ASN A 39 0.00 0.94 -17.00
C ASN A 39 0.33 2.44 -17.08
N ASP A 40 -0.28 3.16 -18.01
CA ASP A 40 -0.07 4.61 -18.17
C ASP A 40 -0.58 5.39 -16.96
N VAL A 41 -1.67 4.91 -16.31
CA VAL A 41 -2.16 5.46 -15.04
C VAL A 41 -1.07 5.35 -13.96
N LEU A 42 -0.44 4.17 -13.84
CA LEU A 42 0.61 3.93 -12.83
C LEU A 42 1.88 4.75 -13.10
N VAL A 43 2.27 4.90 -14.36
CA VAL A 43 3.40 5.75 -14.76
C VAL A 43 3.11 7.21 -14.40
N SER A 44 1.92 7.72 -14.77
CA SER A 44 1.52 9.10 -14.46
C SER A 44 1.45 9.35 -12.94
N LEU A 45 0.88 8.42 -12.19
CA LEU A 45 0.84 8.49 -10.73
C LEU A 45 2.26 8.55 -10.14
N SER A 46 3.16 7.67 -10.61
CA SER A 46 4.55 7.63 -10.14
C SER A 46 5.31 8.92 -10.44
N HIS A 47 5.03 9.60 -11.56
CA HIS A 47 5.60 10.92 -11.82
C HIS A 47 5.10 11.99 -10.84
N ALA A 48 3.86 11.87 -10.35
CA ALA A 48 3.27 12.85 -9.44
C ALA A 48 3.70 12.65 -7.98
N ILE A 49 3.82 11.40 -7.51
CA ILE A 49 4.11 11.09 -6.09
C ILE A 49 5.53 10.59 -5.84
N GLY A 50 6.31 10.34 -6.90
CA GLY A 50 7.63 9.72 -6.83
C GLY A 50 7.62 8.25 -7.26
N THR A 51 8.77 7.80 -7.75
CA THR A 51 8.97 6.40 -8.17
C THR A 51 9.41 5.53 -7.00
N THR A 52 9.11 4.23 -7.09
CA THR A 52 9.58 3.25 -6.10
C THR A 52 11.10 3.23 -6.05
N PHE A 53 11.66 3.21 -4.84
CA PHE A 53 13.09 3.10 -4.62
C PHE A 53 13.66 1.81 -5.23
N MET A 54 14.86 1.90 -5.82
CA MET A 54 15.57 0.74 -6.38
C MET A 54 16.12 -0.14 -5.26
N PRO A 55 15.61 -1.36 -5.04
CA PRO A 55 16.10 -2.20 -3.97
C PRO A 55 17.50 -2.73 -4.27
N SER A 56 18.28 -2.98 -3.22
CA SER A 56 19.55 -3.69 -3.32
C SER A 56 19.33 -5.14 -3.78
N LYS A 57 20.25 -5.71 -4.57
CA LYS A 57 20.10 -7.07 -5.12
C LYS A 57 19.82 -8.15 -4.07
N TRP A 58 20.43 -8.08 -2.90
CA TRP A 58 20.27 -9.08 -1.84
C TRP A 58 18.86 -9.10 -1.24
N SER A 59 18.11 -7.98 -1.28
CA SER A 59 16.76 -7.91 -0.71
C SER A 59 15.69 -8.56 -1.59
N LEU A 60 16.07 -9.02 -2.79
CA LEU A 60 15.23 -9.81 -3.68
C LEU A 60 15.34 -11.32 -3.39
N GLY A 61 16.27 -11.72 -2.52
CA GLY A 61 16.45 -13.09 -2.09
C GLY A 61 15.38 -13.56 -1.11
N TYR A 62 15.45 -14.84 -0.75
CA TYR A 62 14.59 -15.41 0.28
C TYR A 62 14.98 -14.87 1.67
N HIS A 63 14.00 -14.39 2.43
CA HIS A 63 14.21 -13.87 3.78
C HIS A 63 13.55 -14.79 4.81
N GLN A 64 14.19 -14.96 5.98
CA GLN A 64 13.62 -15.68 7.13
C GLN A 64 13.45 -14.75 8.32
N SER A 65 12.25 -14.77 8.90
CA SER A 65 11.93 -14.02 10.11
C SER A 65 10.85 -14.75 10.90
N ARG A 66 10.91 -14.64 12.22
CA ARG A 66 9.90 -15.17 13.13
C ARG A 66 9.81 -14.28 14.36
N TRP A 67 8.58 -14.05 14.82
CA TRP A 67 8.34 -13.47 16.14
C TRP A 67 8.84 -14.44 17.25
N SER A 68 9.40 -13.91 18.33
CA SER A 68 9.98 -14.67 19.45
C SER A 68 11.21 -15.51 19.11
N TYR A 69 12.17 -14.94 18.38
CA TYR A 69 13.57 -15.33 18.53
C TYR A 69 14.10 -14.75 19.85
N ASP A 70 14.03 -15.56 20.89
CA ASP A 70 14.37 -15.21 22.27
C ASP A 70 15.88 -15.22 22.55
N SER A 71 16.68 -15.86 21.68
CA SER A 71 18.14 -15.89 21.76
C SER A 71 18.79 -16.04 20.38
N ASP A 72 20.03 -15.58 20.25
CA ASP A 72 20.84 -15.73 19.04
C ASP A 72 21.11 -17.22 18.72
N ALA A 73 21.26 -18.07 19.74
CA ALA A 73 21.42 -19.51 19.59
C ALA A 73 20.26 -20.17 18.83
N LYS A 74 19.03 -19.68 19.04
CA LYS A 74 17.86 -20.17 18.32
C LYS A 74 17.84 -19.72 16.86
N VAL A 75 18.33 -18.51 16.59
CA VAL A 75 18.46 -17.99 15.22
C VAL A 75 19.49 -18.79 14.42
N ARG A 76 20.66 -19.07 15.00
CA ARG A 76 21.72 -19.87 14.36
C ARG A 76 21.26 -21.29 14.01
N LYS A 77 20.46 -21.93 14.88
CA LYS A 77 19.87 -23.25 14.59
C LYS A 77 18.89 -23.26 13.41
N VAL A 78 18.30 -22.11 13.05
CA VAL A 78 17.42 -22.01 11.87
C VAL A 78 18.26 -21.99 10.61
N GLU A 79 19.40 -21.29 10.63
CA GLU A 79 20.38 -21.29 9.54
C GLU A 79 20.92 -22.69 9.26
N GLU A 80 21.27 -23.46 10.31
CA GLU A 80 21.80 -24.83 10.18
C GLU A 80 20.82 -25.84 9.55
N LYS A 81 19.52 -25.49 9.44
CA LYS A 81 18.45 -26.38 8.92
C LYS A 81 17.99 -26.03 7.50
N LEU A 82 18.53 -24.98 6.90
CA LEU A 82 18.26 -24.54 5.53
C LEU A 82 19.22 -25.21 4.55
#